data_AF-A0A4Y2WD31-F1
#
_entry.id   AF-A0A4Y2WD31-F1
#
_cell.length_a   1.000
_cell.length_b   1.000
_cell.length_c   1.000
_cell.angle_alpha   90.00
_cell.angle_beta   90.00
_cell.angle_gamma   90.00
#
_symmetry.space_group_name_H-M   'P 1'
#
loop_
_entity.id
_entity.type
_entity.pdbx_description
1 polymer ?
#
loop_
_entity_poly.entity_id
_entity_poly.type
_entity_poly.pdbx_seq_one_letter_code
_entity_poly.pdbx_strand_id
1 'polypeptide(L)'
;SKHLVLTVLENIMHKEALGEWDYVTIALTMIISVLIGLYFRFTGNRQRTTTEFLMAGRNMGRLPVVFSLVVTKLSAIAIVGEPTDVYLYGTQRCIGFFFIFVGSAVTAYVFLPVYFAVGASTIYEYLEHRFGKKTRRAISFFGYIQTLLNMSIVIYTPAIALSAVTEINPESSLVLIGGVCILFSTLVRFSFYSISPNSIQLVFF
;
A
#
# COMPACT_ATOMS: atom_id res chain seq x y z
N SER A 1 -5.00 19.25 17.33
CA SER A 1 -4.43 18.20 16.46
C SER A 1 -4.73 18.48 14.98
N LYS A 2 -5.98 18.39 14.48
CA LYS A 2 -6.33 18.69 13.06
C LYS A 2 -5.92 20.10 12.57
N HIS A 3 -6.07 21.13 13.41
CA HIS A 3 -5.68 22.50 13.08
C HIS A 3 -4.16 22.68 12.94
N LEU A 4 -3.36 21.92 13.69
CA LEU A 4 -1.90 22.06 13.69
C LEU A 4 -1.28 21.35 12.48
N VAL A 5 -1.90 20.24 12.03
CA VAL A 5 -1.54 19.59 10.76
C VAL A 5 -1.91 20.48 9.57
N LEU A 6 -3.05 21.18 9.60
CA LEU A 6 -3.41 22.14 8.55
C LEU A 6 -2.48 23.36 8.52
N THR A 7 -2.08 23.90 9.66
CA THR A 7 -1.13 25.03 9.73
C THR A 7 0.31 24.64 9.41
N VAL A 8 0.73 23.41 9.72
CA VAL A 8 2.03 22.87 9.29
C VAL A 8 2.00 22.56 7.79
N LEU A 9 0.88 22.06 7.27
CA LEU A 9 0.69 21.90 5.83
C LEU A 9 0.75 23.27 5.14
N GLU A 10 -0.06 24.26 5.52
CA GLU A 10 0.00 25.62 4.94
C GLU A 10 1.42 26.23 4.96
N ASN A 11 2.17 26.07 6.05
CA ASN A 11 3.54 26.58 6.16
C ASN A 11 4.57 25.81 5.32
N ILE A 12 4.37 24.52 5.07
CA ILE A 12 5.19 23.73 4.14
C ILE A 12 4.80 24.07 2.69
N MET A 13 3.51 24.28 2.42
CA MET A 13 2.98 24.58 1.08
C MET A 13 3.44 25.95 0.57
N HIS A 14 3.60 26.93 1.45
CA HIS A 14 4.02 28.28 1.07
C HIS A 14 5.53 28.40 0.77
N LYS A 15 6.33 27.38 1.08
CA LYS A 15 7.81 27.46 1.08
C LYS A 15 8.50 26.71 -0.05
N GLU A 16 7.79 25.87 -0.79
CA GLU A 16 8.36 24.97 -1.79
C GLU A 16 7.82 25.32 -3.18
N ALA A 17 8.27 26.45 -3.73
CA ALA A 17 8.20 26.64 -5.18
C ALA A 17 9.16 25.62 -5.80
N LEU A 18 8.60 24.52 -6.32
CA LEU A 18 9.37 23.45 -6.95
C LEU A 18 10.29 24.04 -8.03
N GLY A 19 11.55 23.62 -8.00
CA GLY A 19 12.48 23.94 -9.09
C GLY A 19 12.01 23.26 -10.37
N GLU A 20 12.41 23.79 -11.54
CA GLU A 20 12.11 23.18 -12.84
C GLU A 20 12.48 21.68 -12.90
N TRP A 21 13.48 21.28 -12.10
CA TRP A 21 13.96 19.91 -11.93
C TRP A 21 13.00 18.97 -11.21
N ASP A 22 12.18 19.46 -10.28
CA ASP A 22 11.24 18.62 -9.53
C ASP A 22 10.07 18.20 -10.43
N TYR A 23 9.62 19.10 -11.31
CA TYR A 23 8.62 18.78 -12.32
C TYR A 23 9.11 17.69 -13.29
N VAL A 24 10.37 17.80 -13.74
CA VAL A 24 11.01 16.79 -14.59
C VAL A 24 11.10 15.45 -13.88
N THR A 25 11.42 15.43 -12.58
CA THR A 25 11.55 14.19 -11.79
C THR A 25 10.19 13.51 -11.59
N ILE A 26 9.12 14.28 -11.35
CA ILE A 26 7.75 13.77 -11.27
C ILE A 26 7.31 13.18 -12.61
N ALA A 27 7.53 13.89 -13.72
CA ALA A 27 7.20 13.39 -15.05
C ALA A 27 7.99 12.12 -15.41
N LEU A 28 9.29 12.08 -15.10
CA LEU A 28 10.16 10.92 -15.36
C LEU A 28 9.70 9.69 -14.57
N THR A 29 9.46 9.82 -13.27
CA THR A 29 9.01 8.71 -12.42
C THR A 29 7.65 8.18 -12.86
N MET A 30 6.75 9.07 -13.30
CA MET A 30 5.47 8.70 -13.88
C MET A 30 5.64 7.89 -15.18
N ILE A 31 6.50 8.34 -16.10
CA ILE A 31 6.80 7.64 -17.36
C ILE A 31 7.43 6.27 -17.09
N ILE A 32 8.41 6.19 -16.19
CA ILE A 32 9.10 4.94 -15.84
C ILE A 32 8.08 3.92 -15.29
N SER A 33 7.16 4.34 -14.41
CA SER A 33 6.13 3.45 -13.85
C SER A 33 5.20 2.86 -14.91
N VAL A 34 4.82 3.66 -15.92
CA VAL A 34 3.99 3.22 -17.05
C VAL A 34 4.77 2.32 -17.99
N LEU A 35 6.05 2.63 -18.26
CA LEU A 35 6.93 1.84 -19.11
C LEU A 35 7.18 0.45 -18.54
N ILE A 36 7.42 0.33 -17.22
CA ILE A 36 7.56 -0.97 -16.55
C ILE A 36 6.27 -1.78 -16.73
N GLY A 37 5.09 -1.17 -16.49
CA GLY A 37 3.79 -1.82 -16.70
C GLY A 37 3.55 -2.26 -18.15
N LEU A 38 4.00 -1.48 -19.14
CA LEU A 38 3.88 -1.81 -20.57
C LEU A 38 4.90 -2.85 -21.04
N TYR A 39 6.15 -2.78 -20.56
CA TYR A 39 7.20 -3.73 -20.90
C TYR A 39 6.80 -5.15 -20.50
N PHE A 40 6.31 -5.33 -19.26
CA PHE A 40 5.84 -6.63 -18.79
C PHE A 40 4.54 -7.11 -19.47
N ARG A 41 3.73 -6.19 -20.02
CA ARG A 41 2.56 -6.54 -20.85
C ARG A 41 2.95 -7.22 -22.16
N PHE A 42 4.04 -6.78 -22.79
CA PHE A 42 4.49 -7.33 -24.08
C PHE A 42 5.30 -8.63 -23.92
N THR A 43 5.98 -8.82 -22.79
CA THR A 43 6.87 -9.98 -22.55
C THR A 43 6.20 -11.15 -21.81
N GLY A 44 5.06 -10.94 -21.16
CA GLY A 44 4.47 -11.94 -20.29
C GLY A 44 3.62 -13.02 -20.99
N ASN A 45 3.87 -14.29 -20.64
CA ASN A 45 3.07 -15.43 -21.06
C ASN A 45 1.92 -15.68 -20.08
N ARG A 46 0.74 -16.00 -20.64
CA ARG A 46 -0.58 -16.12 -19.97
C ARG A 46 -0.60 -17.21 -18.87
N GLN A 47 -0.59 -16.86 -17.58
CA GLN A 47 -1.00 -17.81 -16.53
C GLN A 47 -2.51 -17.66 -16.23
N ARG A 48 -3.25 -18.76 -16.19
CA ARG A 48 -4.73 -18.75 -16.36
C ARG A 48 -5.57 -18.93 -15.10
N THR A 49 -4.99 -19.07 -13.91
CA THR A 49 -5.73 -19.59 -12.74
C THR A 49 -5.64 -18.69 -11.50
N THR A 50 -6.79 -18.24 -10.99
CA THR A 50 -6.93 -17.39 -9.79
C THR A 50 -6.40 -18.05 -8.52
N THR A 51 -6.41 -19.38 -8.45
CA THR A 51 -5.90 -20.17 -7.30
C THR A 51 -4.38 -20.17 -7.24
N GLU A 52 -3.70 -20.25 -8.39
CA GLU A 52 -2.23 -20.21 -8.49
C GLU A 52 -1.70 -18.81 -8.15
N PHE A 53 -2.48 -17.77 -8.51
CA PHE A 53 -2.23 -16.38 -8.14
C PHE A 53 -2.39 -16.11 -6.64
N LEU A 54 -3.48 -16.58 -6.04
CA LEU A 54 -3.75 -16.38 -4.60
C LEU A 54 -2.81 -17.19 -3.70
N MET A 55 -2.35 -18.36 -4.16
CA MET A 55 -1.43 -19.23 -3.40
C MET A 55 0.05 -19.03 -3.75
N ALA A 56 0.35 -18.16 -4.72
CA ALA A 56 1.70 -17.86 -5.21
C ALA A 56 2.56 -19.13 -5.41
N GLY A 57 1.96 -20.17 -5.98
CA GLY A 57 2.60 -21.47 -6.26
C GLY A 57 3.21 -22.20 -5.06
N ARG A 58 2.98 -21.76 -3.79
CA ARG A 58 3.62 -22.29 -2.56
C ARG A 58 5.16 -22.35 -2.56
N ASN A 59 5.83 -21.86 -3.60
CA ASN A 59 7.27 -22.03 -3.83
C ASN A 59 7.99 -20.69 -4.10
N MET A 60 7.45 -19.58 -3.57
CA MET A 60 8.12 -18.29 -3.60
C MET A 60 9.29 -18.24 -2.60
N GLY A 61 10.38 -17.61 -3.00
CA GLY A 61 11.49 -17.31 -2.11
C GLY A 61 11.04 -16.49 -0.90
N ARG A 62 11.68 -16.69 0.26
CA ARG A 62 11.34 -15.97 1.51
C ARG A 62 11.48 -14.45 1.39
N LEU A 63 12.45 -13.98 0.62
CA LEU A 63 12.76 -12.56 0.45
C LEU A 63 11.63 -11.77 -0.23
N PRO A 64 11.14 -12.13 -1.43
CA PRO A 64 10.07 -11.38 -2.10
C PRO A 64 8.76 -11.33 -1.29
N VAL A 65 8.47 -12.36 -0.51
CA VAL A 65 7.29 -12.36 0.38
C VAL A 65 7.42 -11.30 1.46
N VAL A 66 8.59 -11.21 2.12
CA VAL A 66 8.83 -10.20 3.16
C VAL A 66 8.75 -8.79 2.57
N PHE A 67 9.38 -8.56 1.41
CA PHE A 67 9.33 -7.24 0.76
C PHE A 67 7.91 -6.82 0.38
N SER A 68 7.10 -7.73 -0.17
CA SER A 68 5.69 -7.43 -0.51
C SER A 68 4.87 -7.06 0.74
N LEU A 69 5.09 -7.76 1.85
CA LEU A 69 4.44 -7.45 3.13
C LEU A 69 4.87 -6.08 3.66
N VAL A 70 6.16 -5.73 3.56
CA VAL A 70 6.68 -4.41 3.96
C VAL A 70 6.08 -3.31 3.08
N VAL A 71 6.08 -3.48 1.76
CA VAL A 71 5.51 -2.48 0.84
C VAL A 71 4.03 -2.26 1.09
N THR A 72 3.27 -3.32 1.36
CA THR A 72 1.85 -3.20 1.70
C THR A 72 1.61 -2.38 2.97
N LYS A 73 2.59 -2.32 3.89
CA LYS A 73 2.52 -1.50 5.10
C LYS A 73 3.02 -0.07 4.90
N LEU A 74 3.83 0.18 3.89
CA LEU A 74 4.35 1.51 3.57
C LEU A 74 3.29 2.29 2.77
N SER A 75 2.70 3.29 3.42
CA SER A 75 1.81 4.26 2.77
C SER A 75 2.39 5.66 2.94
N ALA A 76 2.13 6.56 1.98
CA ALA A 76 2.57 7.96 2.03
C ALA A 76 2.13 8.67 3.33
N ILE A 77 0.93 8.35 3.80
CA ILE A 77 0.41 8.85 5.08
C ILE A 77 1.21 8.31 6.26
N ALA A 78 1.60 7.04 6.25
CA ALA A 78 2.39 6.48 7.33
C ALA A 78 3.78 7.12 7.39
N ILE A 79 4.40 7.39 6.24
CA ILE A 79 5.73 8.01 6.14
C ILE A 79 5.74 9.43 6.73
N VAL A 80 4.68 10.22 6.51
CA VAL A 80 4.58 11.60 7.03
C VAL A 80 3.90 11.65 8.39
N GLY A 81 2.92 10.79 8.64
CA GLY A 81 2.08 10.78 9.84
C GLY A 81 2.80 10.24 11.07
N GLU A 82 3.52 9.12 10.94
CA GLU A 82 4.26 8.53 12.06
C GLU A 82 5.31 9.48 12.67
N PRO A 83 6.17 10.19 11.89
CA PRO A 83 7.09 11.17 12.48
C PRO A 83 6.37 12.41 13.01
N THR A 84 5.25 12.82 12.41
CA THR A 84 4.42 13.92 12.94
C THR A 84 3.88 13.57 14.33
N ASP A 85 3.45 12.33 14.53
CA ASP A 85 3.01 11.85 15.83
C ASP A 85 4.17 11.73 16.82
N VAL A 86 5.36 11.31 16.39
CA VAL A 86 6.56 11.32 17.25
C VAL A 86 6.95 12.75 17.64
N TYR A 87 6.78 13.72 16.75
CA TYR A 87 7.04 15.13 17.04
C TYR A 87 6.04 15.71 18.06
N LEU A 88 4.77 15.35 17.96
CA LEU A 88 3.70 15.83 18.84
C LEU A 88 3.67 15.14 20.21
N TYR A 89 3.90 13.83 20.25
CA TYR A 89 3.75 13.00 21.45
C TYR A 89 5.10 12.58 22.06
N GLY A 90 6.23 12.96 21.46
CA GLY A 90 7.58 12.71 21.96
C GLY A 90 7.94 11.22 22.06
N THR A 91 8.78 10.89 23.04
CA THR A 91 9.31 9.53 23.31
C THR A 91 8.25 8.50 23.65
N GLN A 92 7.01 8.90 24.00
CA GLN A 92 5.91 7.98 24.28
C GLN A 92 5.53 7.14 23.04
N ARG A 93 5.68 7.67 21.82
CA ARG A 93 5.42 6.93 20.57
C ARG A 93 6.48 5.85 20.29
N CYS A 94 7.73 6.05 20.72
CA CYS A 94 8.80 5.05 20.55
C CYS A 94 8.49 3.73 21.26
N ILE A 95 7.86 3.81 22.44
CA ILE A 95 7.40 2.63 23.19
C ILE A 95 6.34 1.86 22.39
N GLY A 96 5.43 2.56 21.71
CA GLY A 96 4.42 1.95 20.85
C GLY A 96 5.02 1.13 19.69
N PHE A 97 6.05 1.66 19.02
CA PHE A 97 6.77 0.93 17.96
C PHE A 97 7.42 -0.34 18.48
N PHE A 98 8.02 -0.30 19.67
CA PHE A 98 8.61 -1.49 20.29
C PHE A 98 7.57 -2.58 20.54
N PHE A 99 6.40 -2.23 21.10
CA PHE A 99 5.32 -3.19 21.31
C PHE A 99 4.72 -3.73 20.01
N ILE A 100 4.61 -2.90 18.96
CA ILE A 100 4.19 -3.35 17.63
C ILE A 100 5.18 -4.37 17.05
N PHE A 101 6.49 -4.09 17.16
CA PHE A 101 7.52 -5.00 16.69
C PHE A 101 7.48 -6.34 17.44
N VAL A 102 7.48 -6.31 18.77
CA VAL A 102 7.38 -7.52 19.60
C VAL A 102 6.08 -8.27 19.34
N GLY A 103 4.94 -7.55 19.28
CA GLY A 103 3.63 -8.15 19.00
C GLY A 103 3.56 -8.82 17.64
N SER A 104 4.14 -8.20 16.60
CA SER A 104 4.23 -8.80 15.26
C SER A 104 5.13 -10.04 15.24
N ALA A 105 6.26 -10.04 15.95
CA ALA A 105 7.13 -11.21 16.07
C ALA A 105 6.40 -12.36 16.77
N VAL A 106 5.76 -12.10 17.92
CA VAL A 106 4.98 -13.12 18.65
C VAL A 106 3.83 -13.65 17.80
N THR A 107 3.11 -12.75 17.10
CA THR A 107 2.02 -13.15 16.21
C THR A 107 2.54 -14.03 15.07
N ALA A 108 3.68 -13.69 14.47
CA ALA A 108 4.32 -14.51 13.45
C ALA A 108 4.68 -15.90 13.98
N TYR A 109 5.28 -16.03 15.17
CA TYR A 109 5.63 -17.36 15.70
C TYR A 109 4.43 -18.21 16.10
N VAL A 110 3.37 -17.61 16.65
CA VAL A 110 2.21 -18.36 17.16
C VAL A 110 1.18 -18.63 16.07
N PHE A 111 0.87 -17.64 15.23
CA PHE A 111 -0.18 -17.78 14.23
C PHE A 111 0.30 -18.47 12.97
N LEU A 112 1.57 -18.31 12.55
CA LEU A 112 2.09 -18.95 11.34
C LEU A 112 1.94 -20.49 11.34
N PRO A 113 2.35 -21.25 12.37
CA PRO A 113 2.20 -22.71 12.37
C PRO A 113 0.73 -23.15 12.39
N VAL A 114 -0.13 -22.41 13.10
CA VAL A 114 -1.57 -22.68 13.15
C VAL A 114 -2.22 -22.43 11.78
N TYR A 115 -1.77 -21.41 11.07
CA TYR A 115 -2.26 -21.06 9.74
C TYR A 115 -1.91 -22.13 8.71
N PHE A 116 -0.68 -22.64 8.76
CA PHE A 116 -0.24 -23.74 7.89
C PHE A 116 -0.96 -25.06 8.18
N ALA A 117 -1.30 -25.33 9.45
CA ALA A 117 -2.00 -26.56 9.85
C ALA A 117 -3.46 -26.60 9.39
N VAL A 118 -4.16 -25.46 9.38
CA VAL A 118 -5.57 -25.37 8.95
C VAL A 118 -5.71 -25.32 7.42
N GLY A 119 -4.64 -24.96 6.69
CA GLY A 119 -4.68 -24.86 5.23
C GLY A 119 -5.61 -23.76 4.71
N ALA A 120 -6.03 -22.83 5.57
CA ALA A 120 -6.92 -21.73 5.22
C ALA A 120 -6.22 -20.76 4.27
N SER A 121 -6.91 -20.38 3.20
CA SER A 121 -6.39 -19.48 2.17
C SER A 121 -6.51 -18.00 2.57
N THR A 122 -7.41 -17.68 3.49
CA THR A 122 -7.69 -16.30 3.93
C THR A 122 -7.89 -16.20 5.44
N ILE A 123 -7.58 -15.02 6.01
CA ILE A 123 -7.63 -14.82 7.48
C ILE A 123 -9.07 -14.97 7.97
N TYR A 124 -10.02 -14.51 7.15
CA TYR A 124 -11.44 -14.63 7.41
C TYR A 124 -11.93 -16.09 7.46
N GLU A 125 -11.32 -17.00 6.69
CA GLU A 125 -11.62 -18.44 6.70
C GLU A 125 -11.08 -19.11 7.97
N TYR A 126 -9.89 -18.72 8.44
CA TYR A 126 -9.40 -19.15 9.75
C TYR A 126 -10.33 -18.72 10.90
N LEU A 127 -10.81 -17.47 10.88
CA LEU A 127 -11.78 -17.00 11.87
C LEU A 127 -13.14 -17.69 11.77
N GLU A 128 -13.55 -18.14 10.58
CA GLU A 128 -14.78 -18.91 10.39
C GLU A 128 -14.71 -20.28 11.09
N HIS A 129 -13.58 -21.00 10.97
CA HIS A 129 -13.41 -22.29 11.63
C HIS A 129 -13.49 -22.20 13.16
N ARG A 130 -13.08 -21.06 13.74
CA ARG A 130 -13.07 -20.85 15.19
C ARG A 130 -14.35 -20.22 15.75
N PHE A 131 -14.95 -19.27 15.04
CA PHE A 131 -16.09 -18.47 15.53
C PHE A 131 -17.37 -18.61 14.71
N GLY A 132 -17.34 -19.40 13.63
CA GLY A 132 -18.47 -19.70 12.77
C GLY A 132 -18.77 -18.66 11.67
N LYS A 133 -19.71 -19.03 10.79
CA LYS A 133 -20.10 -18.29 9.57
C LYS A 133 -20.69 -16.89 9.80
N LYS A 134 -21.30 -16.65 10.96
CA LYS A 134 -21.91 -15.34 11.29
C LYS A 134 -20.81 -14.30 11.55
N THR A 135 -19.80 -14.67 12.34
CA THR A 135 -18.66 -13.82 12.67
C THR A 135 -17.84 -13.46 11.43
N ARG A 136 -17.65 -14.42 10.50
CA ARG A 136 -16.98 -14.15 9.21
C ARG A 136 -17.63 -12.99 8.46
N ARG A 137 -18.95 -13.02 8.29
CA ARG A 137 -19.69 -11.98 7.55
C ARG A 137 -19.56 -10.62 8.20
N ALA A 138 -19.67 -10.54 9.52
CA ALA A 138 -19.50 -9.29 10.25
C ALA A 138 -18.08 -8.73 10.09
N ILE A 139 -17.06 -9.55 10.31
CA ILE A 139 -15.66 -9.11 10.24
C ILE A 139 -15.26 -8.72 8.81
N SER A 140 -15.68 -9.48 7.80
CA SER A 140 -15.43 -9.10 6.41
C SER A 140 -16.11 -7.77 6.07
N PHE A 141 -17.35 -7.55 6.51
CA PHE A 141 -18.06 -6.29 6.29
C PHE A 141 -17.35 -5.09 6.94
N PHE A 142 -16.96 -5.20 8.20
CA PHE A 142 -16.18 -4.16 8.88
C PHE A 142 -14.80 -3.95 8.22
N GLY A 143 -14.12 -5.03 7.82
CA GLY A 143 -12.83 -4.96 7.12
C GLY A 143 -12.93 -4.26 5.77
N TYR A 144 -14.01 -4.49 5.02
CA TYR A 144 -14.28 -3.78 3.76
C TYR A 144 -14.48 -2.29 4.00
N ILE A 145 -15.32 -1.91 4.97
CA ILE A 145 -15.54 -0.50 5.32
C ILE A 145 -14.23 0.17 5.76
N GLN A 146 -13.46 -0.47 6.63
CA GLN A 146 -12.18 0.05 7.09
C GLN A 146 -11.21 0.25 5.92
N THR A 147 -11.15 -0.70 4.98
CA THR A 147 -10.26 -0.61 3.82
C THR A 147 -10.70 0.52 2.88
N LEU A 148 -12.01 0.68 2.66
CA LEU A 148 -12.56 1.78 1.86
C LEU A 148 -12.20 3.14 2.44
N LEU A 149 -12.39 3.31 3.76
CA LEU A 149 -12.05 4.56 4.44
C LEU A 149 -10.55 4.87 4.35
N ASN A 150 -9.68 3.86 4.54
CA ASN A 150 -8.24 4.05 4.41
C ASN A 150 -7.86 4.44 2.98
N MET A 151 -8.41 3.77 1.96
CA MET A 151 -8.12 4.08 0.55
C MET A 151 -8.52 5.51 0.17
N SER A 152 -9.65 6.01 0.67
CA SER A 152 -10.07 7.40 0.44
C SER A 152 -9.06 8.40 0.99
N ILE A 153 -8.53 8.16 2.20
CA ILE A 153 -7.53 9.05 2.81
C ILE A 153 -6.22 8.98 2.01
N VAL A 154 -5.79 7.77 1.62
CA VAL A 154 -4.55 7.54 0.86
C VAL A 154 -4.52 8.27 -0.47
N ILE A 155 -5.66 8.36 -1.19
CA ILE A 155 -5.73 9.08 -2.47
C ILE A 155 -5.79 10.60 -2.25
N TYR A 156 -6.40 11.05 -1.15
CA TYR A 156 -6.54 12.47 -0.85
C TYR A 156 -5.22 13.14 -0.46
N THR A 157 -4.34 12.43 0.27
CA THR A 157 -3.04 12.97 0.72
C THR A 157 -2.11 13.43 -0.41
N PRO A 158 -1.84 12.66 -1.48
CA PRO A 158 -1.07 13.16 -2.61
C PRO A 158 -1.84 14.21 -3.42
N ALA A 159 -3.18 14.22 -3.41
CA ALA A 159 -3.97 15.21 -4.14
C ALA A 159 -3.86 16.61 -3.57
N ILE A 160 -3.93 16.76 -2.25
CA ILE A 160 -3.72 18.05 -1.60
C ILE A 160 -2.27 18.52 -1.75
N ALA A 161 -1.31 17.60 -1.66
CA ALA A 161 0.11 17.90 -1.88
C ALA A 161 0.38 18.37 -3.32
N LEU A 162 -0.27 17.78 -4.32
CA LEU A 162 -0.10 18.21 -5.71
C LEU A 162 -0.78 19.56 -5.99
N SER A 163 -1.96 19.81 -5.44
CA SER A 163 -2.64 21.11 -5.58
C SER A 163 -1.86 22.26 -4.95
N ALA A 164 -1.09 21.97 -3.91
CA ALA A 164 -0.16 22.91 -3.29
C ALA A 164 0.90 23.44 -4.24
N VAL A 165 1.45 22.49 -4.99
CA VAL A 165 2.66 22.65 -5.78
C VAL A 165 2.35 23.27 -7.14
N THR A 166 1.20 22.92 -7.71
CA THR A 166 0.84 23.31 -9.08
C THR A 166 -0.09 24.53 -9.14
N GLU A 167 -0.56 25.06 -7.99
CA GLU A 167 -1.60 26.11 -7.91
C GLU A 167 -2.88 25.78 -8.71
N ILE A 168 -3.10 24.49 -9.02
CA ILE A 168 -4.28 24.01 -9.74
C ILE A 168 -5.43 23.74 -8.75
N ASN A 169 -6.67 23.95 -9.20
CA ASN A 169 -7.87 23.60 -8.45
C ASN A 169 -7.79 22.17 -7.87
N PRO A 170 -8.18 21.97 -6.59
CA PRO A 170 -8.04 20.69 -5.90
C PRO A 170 -8.87 19.57 -6.56
N GLU A 171 -10.02 19.91 -7.15
CA GLU A 171 -10.89 18.97 -7.86
C GLU A 171 -10.19 18.36 -9.10
N SER A 172 -9.45 19.16 -9.86
CA SER A 172 -8.73 18.70 -11.05
C SER A 172 -7.53 17.82 -10.68
N SER A 173 -6.83 18.17 -9.59
CA SER A 173 -5.70 17.38 -9.06
C SER A 173 -6.15 15.99 -8.57
N LEU A 174 -7.33 15.93 -7.94
CA LEU A 174 -7.93 14.66 -7.48
C LEU A 174 -8.26 13.72 -8.65
N VAL A 175 -8.86 14.25 -9.72
CA VAL A 175 -9.19 13.46 -10.92
C VAL A 175 -7.92 12.95 -11.61
N LEU A 176 -6.88 13.78 -11.70
CA LEU A 176 -5.61 13.41 -12.32
C LEU A 176 -4.94 12.27 -11.55
N ILE A 177 -4.74 12.42 -10.25
CA ILE A 177 -4.10 11.39 -9.41
C ILE A 177 -4.95 10.12 -9.34
N GLY A 178 -6.27 10.26 -9.23
CA GLY A 178 -7.20 9.12 -9.27
C GLY A 178 -7.06 8.34 -10.59
N GLY A 179 -7.06 9.03 -11.72
CA GLY A 179 -6.89 8.42 -13.04
C GLY A 179 -5.55 7.69 -13.17
N VAL A 180 -4.46 8.33 -12.75
CA VAL A 180 -3.12 7.73 -12.77
C VAL A 180 -3.02 6.50 -11.88
N CYS A 181 -3.61 6.57 -10.68
CA CYS A 181 -3.64 5.44 -9.74
C CYS A 181 -4.45 4.26 -10.27
N ILE A 182 -5.58 4.52 -10.96
CA ILE A 182 -6.38 3.48 -11.63
C ILE A 182 -5.59 2.85 -12.78
N LEU A 183 -4.94 3.66 -13.62
CA LEU A 183 -4.10 3.18 -14.72
C LEU A 183 -2.95 2.32 -14.19
N PHE A 184 -2.22 2.81 -13.19
CA PHE A 184 -1.14 2.09 -12.55
C PHE A 184 -1.63 0.76 -11.93
N SER A 185 -2.71 0.80 -11.15
CA SER A 185 -3.28 -0.41 -10.53
C SER A 185 -3.73 -1.43 -11.56
N THR A 186 -4.29 -0.97 -12.68
CA THR A 186 -4.72 -1.84 -13.79
C THR A 186 -3.50 -2.47 -14.46
N LEU A 187 -2.45 -1.70 -14.73
CA LEU A 187 -1.21 -2.20 -15.32
C LEU A 187 -0.52 -3.21 -14.40
N VAL A 188 -0.41 -2.93 -13.12
CA VAL A 188 0.18 -3.84 -12.11
C VAL A 188 -0.62 -5.13 -12.02
N ARG A 189 -1.94 -5.05 -11.85
CA ARG A 189 -2.80 -6.24 -11.75
C ARG A 189 -2.71 -7.12 -12.99
N PHE A 190 -2.57 -6.51 -14.17
CA PHE A 190 -2.43 -7.25 -15.42
C PHE A 190 -1.02 -7.84 -15.59
N SER A 191 0.02 -7.10 -15.19
CA SER A 191 1.42 -7.55 -15.21
C SER A 191 1.63 -8.78 -14.32
N PHE A 192 1.02 -8.81 -13.13
CA PHE A 192 1.07 -9.96 -12.23
C PHE A 192 0.45 -11.24 -12.80
N TYR A 193 -0.52 -11.13 -13.72
CA TYR A 193 -1.16 -12.29 -14.37
C TYR A 193 -0.24 -12.98 -15.39
N SER A 194 0.87 -12.34 -15.75
CA SER A 194 1.78 -12.75 -16.82
C SER A 194 3.18 -13.13 -16.32
N ILE A 195 3.40 -13.07 -15.00
CA ILE A 195 4.71 -13.18 -14.36
C ILE A 195 4.92 -14.56 -13.75
N SER A 196 6.01 -15.22 -14.16
CA SER A 196 6.55 -16.38 -13.46
C SER A 196 7.14 -15.97 -12.10
N PRO A 197 7.13 -16.83 -11.06
CA PRO A 197 7.53 -16.47 -9.69
C PRO A 197 8.95 -15.88 -9.54
N ASN A 198 9.82 -16.04 -10.53
CA ASN A 198 11.19 -15.53 -10.53
C ASN A 198 11.31 -14.04 -10.92
N SER A 199 10.30 -13.45 -11.59
CA SER A 199 10.38 -12.06 -12.09
C SER A 199 9.93 -11.01 -11.07
N ILE A 200 9.40 -11.44 -9.92
CA ILE A 200 8.86 -10.55 -8.88
C ILE A 200 9.96 -9.78 -8.14
N GLN A 201 11.21 -10.24 -8.21
CA GLN A 201 12.37 -9.48 -7.73
C GLN A 201 12.66 -8.21 -8.55
N LEU A 202 12.21 -8.15 -9.81
CA LEU A 202 12.57 -7.07 -10.75
C LEU A 202 11.60 -5.88 -10.73
N VAL A 203 10.38 -6.05 -10.19
CA VAL A 203 9.37 -4.96 -10.11
C VAL A 203 9.57 -4.09 -8.85
N PHE A 204 10.44 -4.52 -7.94
CA PHE A 204 10.72 -3.83 -6.67
C PHE A 204 12.08 -3.09 -6.65
N PHE A 205 12.72 -2.92 -7.81
CA PHE A 205 13.85 -2.02 -8.06
C PHE A 205 13.46 -1.00 -9.12
#